data_AF-A0A936L5P1-F1
#
_entry.id   AF-A0A936L5P1-F1
#
_cell.length_a   1.000
_cell.length_b   1.000
_cell.length_c   1.000
_cell.angle_alpha   90.00
_cell.angle_beta   90.00
_cell.angle_gamma   90.00
#
_symmetry.space_group_name_H-M   'P 1'
#
loop_
_entity.id
_entity.type
_entity.pdbx_description
1 polymer ?
#
loop_
_entity_poly.entity_id
_entity_poly.type
_entity_poly.pdbx_seq_one_letter_code
_entity_poly.pdbx_strand_id
1 'polypeptide(L)'
;MPTPSSTIDKAGLLALLAQGETRQAIELLRASGELMAHPEKSSRITLLSGRYYRNAADFQEGTITYEAHKVEVTQISDALKQFIDQLPDEPLSVLSLPPLPADIQRPEHPYTGLHWFTREDARIFFGRGRDYPPAL
;
A
#
# COMPACT_ATOMS: atom_id res chain seq x y z
N MET A 1 22.65 2.97 16.17
CA MET A 1 21.46 3.52 16.86
C MET A 1 20.22 3.06 16.11
N PRO A 2 19.23 2.44 16.75
CA PRO A 2 17.97 2.13 16.09
C PRO A 2 17.29 3.46 15.71
N THR A 3 16.92 3.61 14.43
CA THR A 3 16.08 4.73 13.96
C THR A 3 14.74 4.68 14.71
N PRO A 4 14.19 5.82 15.16
CA PRO A 4 12.87 5.82 15.77
C PRO A 4 11.88 5.30 14.71
N SER A 5 11.31 4.12 14.96
CA SER A 5 10.12 3.69 14.20
C SER A 5 9.05 4.73 14.49
N SER A 6 8.65 5.48 13.46
CA SER A 6 7.52 6.40 13.60
C SER A 6 6.28 5.56 13.91
N THR A 7 5.58 5.92 14.97
CA THR A 7 4.33 5.27 15.36
C THR A 7 3.16 6.14 14.91
N ILE A 8 2.12 5.50 14.39
CA ILE A 8 0.87 6.16 14.02
C ILE A 8 -0.21 5.71 14.98
N ASP A 9 -0.91 6.66 15.60
CA ASP A 9 -2.07 6.39 16.44
C ASP A 9 -3.37 6.45 15.63
N LYS A 10 -4.40 5.73 16.12
CA LYS A 10 -5.74 5.78 15.52
C LYS A 10 -6.29 7.20 15.49
N ALA A 11 -6.07 7.97 16.56
CA ALA A 11 -6.55 9.34 16.67
C ALA A 11 -5.94 10.25 15.59
N GLY A 12 -4.64 10.12 15.32
CA GLY A 12 -3.98 10.83 14.22
C GLY A 12 -4.54 10.46 12.85
N LEU A 13 -4.80 9.17 12.59
CA LEU A 13 -5.43 8.74 11.34
C LEU A 13 -6.84 9.32 11.16
N LEU A 14 -7.66 9.30 12.22
CA LEU A 14 -9.00 9.88 12.19
C LEU A 14 -8.96 11.41 12.03
N ALA A 15 -7.98 12.09 12.63
CA ALA A 15 -7.78 13.52 12.46
C ALA A 15 -7.42 13.88 11.01
N LEU A 16 -6.56 13.10 10.35
CA LEU A 16 -6.25 13.28 8.92
C LEU A 16 -7.52 13.16 8.06
N LEU A 17 -8.35 12.15 8.31
CA LEU A 17 -9.61 11.98 7.59
C LEU A 17 -10.59 13.14 7.83
N ALA A 18 -10.64 13.69 9.05
CA ALA A 18 -11.46 14.86 9.37
C ALA A 18 -10.97 16.14 8.67
N GLN A 19 -9.67 16.25 8.41
CA GLN A 19 -9.06 17.37 7.68
C GLN A 19 -9.18 17.23 6.15
N GLY A 20 -9.69 16.09 5.65
CA GLY A 20 -9.77 15.79 4.22
C GLY A 20 -8.48 15.18 3.65
N GLU A 21 -7.47 14.92 4.48
CA GLU A 21 -6.17 14.35 4.12
C GLU A 21 -6.24 12.83 3.90
N THR A 22 -7.21 12.40 3.08
CA THR A 22 -7.52 10.99 2.81
C THR A 22 -6.32 10.27 2.19
N ARG A 23 -5.58 10.94 1.31
CA ARG A 23 -4.36 10.40 0.71
C ARG A 23 -3.31 10.07 1.78
N GLN A 24 -3.04 11.01 2.68
CA GLN A 24 -2.00 10.85 3.69
C GLN A 24 -2.36 9.72 4.67
N ALA A 25 -3.63 9.61 5.07
CA ALA A 25 -4.12 8.50 5.88
C ALA A 25 -3.90 7.14 5.19
N ILE A 26 -4.17 7.04 3.88
CA ILE A 26 -3.92 5.82 3.09
C ILE A 26 -2.43 5.48 3.05
N GLU A 27 -1.57 6.46 2.78
CA GLU A 27 -0.11 6.24 2.69
C GLU A 27 0.46 5.74 4.03
N LEU A 28 0.04 6.34 5.14
CA LEU A 28 0.43 5.93 6.48
C LEU A 28 -0.05 4.52 6.84
N LEU A 29 -1.31 4.20 6.53
CA LEU A 29 -1.85 2.86 6.74
C LEU A 29 -1.08 1.81 5.94
N ARG A 30 -0.80 2.07 4.65
CA ARG A 30 -0.02 1.18 3.79
C ARG A 30 1.41 0.97 4.27
N ALA A 31 2.00 1.97 4.92
CA ALA A 31 3.34 1.90 5.48
C ALA A 31 3.37 1.21 6.86
N SER A 32 2.21 0.89 7.46
CA SER A 32 2.15 0.22 8.75
C SER A 32 2.48 -1.27 8.63
N GLY A 33 3.32 -1.77 9.54
CA GLY A 33 3.67 -3.20 9.61
C GLY A 33 2.50 -4.09 10.01
N GLU A 34 1.51 -3.54 10.71
CA GLU A 34 0.27 -4.22 11.11
C GLU A 34 -0.48 -4.82 9.91
N LEU A 35 -0.50 -4.12 8.77
CA LEU A 35 -1.17 -4.66 7.57
C LEU A 35 -0.43 -5.88 7.00
N MET A 36 0.90 -5.95 7.13
CA MET A 36 1.66 -7.09 6.64
C MET A 36 1.37 -8.36 7.45
N ALA A 37 1.06 -8.23 8.73
CA ALA A 37 0.68 -9.34 9.60
C ALA A 37 -0.76 -9.84 9.36
N HIS A 38 -1.61 -9.04 8.71
CA HIS A 38 -3.03 -9.33 8.51
C HIS A 38 -3.45 -9.20 7.03
N PRO A 39 -3.38 -10.28 6.23
CA PRO A 39 -3.64 -10.25 4.79
C PRO A 39 -5.02 -9.70 4.39
N GLU A 40 -6.05 -9.94 5.21
CA GLU A 40 -7.40 -9.43 4.99
C GLU A 40 -7.46 -7.90 5.14
N LYS A 41 -6.81 -7.37 6.19
CA LYS A 41 -6.69 -5.93 6.43
C LYS A 41 -5.89 -5.26 5.31
N SER A 42 -4.79 -5.89 4.88
CA SER A 42 -3.96 -5.44 3.76
C SER A 42 -4.73 -5.38 2.44
N SER A 43 -5.52 -6.41 2.17
CA SER A 43 -6.35 -6.48 0.95
C SER A 43 -7.41 -5.37 0.94
N ARG A 44 -8.06 -5.12 2.08
CA ARG A 44 -9.06 -4.05 2.22
C ARG A 44 -8.43 -2.67 2.00
N ILE A 45 -7.27 -2.39 2.59
CA ILE A 45 -6.57 -1.12 2.35
C ILE A 45 -6.10 -0.98 0.91
N THR A 46 -5.62 -2.06 0.29
CA THR A 46 -5.24 -2.06 -1.12
C THR A 46 -6.42 -1.68 -2.02
N LEU A 47 -7.62 -2.22 -1.76
CA LEU A 47 -8.83 -1.89 -2.51
C LEU A 47 -9.25 -0.43 -2.33
N LEU A 48 -9.27 0.08 -1.10
CA LEU A 48 -9.61 1.48 -0.82
C LEU A 48 -8.60 2.45 -1.44
N SER A 49 -7.32 2.10 -1.40
CA SER A 49 -6.24 2.84 -2.07
C SER A 49 -6.47 2.90 -3.58
N GLY A 50 -6.75 1.74 -4.20
CA GLY A 50 -6.99 1.66 -5.63
C GLY A 50 -8.19 2.50 -6.07
N ARG A 51 -9.29 2.46 -5.31
CA ARG A 51 -10.46 3.33 -5.55
C ARG A 51 -10.09 4.81 -5.48
N TYR A 52 -9.36 5.21 -4.45
CA TYR A 52 -8.93 6.60 -4.26
C TYR A 52 -8.09 7.12 -5.42
N TYR A 53 -7.00 6.40 -5.76
CA TYR A 53 -6.10 6.85 -6.82
C TYR A 53 -6.74 6.81 -8.20
N ARG A 54 -7.62 5.85 -8.48
CA ARG A 54 -8.40 5.84 -9.72
C ARG A 54 -9.31 7.05 -9.81
N ASN A 55 -10.11 7.30 -8.78
CA ASN A 55 -11.01 8.47 -8.73
C ASN A 55 -10.24 9.80 -8.82
N ALA A 56 -9.04 9.88 -8.27
CA ALA A 56 -8.17 11.05 -8.42
C ALA A 56 -7.63 11.20 -9.84
N ALA A 57 -7.21 10.11 -10.48
CA ALA A 57 -6.75 10.11 -11.87
C ALA A 57 -7.89 10.49 -12.84
N ASP A 58 -9.06 9.86 -12.70
CA ASP A 58 -10.26 10.16 -13.48
C ASP A 58 -10.65 11.65 -13.36
N PHE A 59 -10.57 12.21 -12.16
CA PHE A 59 -10.83 13.64 -11.94
C PHE A 59 -9.77 14.54 -12.60
N GLN A 60 -8.49 14.17 -12.50
CA GLN A 60 -7.40 14.91 -13.17
C GLN A 60 -7.51 14.86 -14.70
N GLU A 61 -7.95 13.73 -15.25
CA GLU A 61 -8.22 13.55 -16.68
C GLU A 61 -9.53 14.22 -17.13
N GLY A 62 -10.34 14.71 -16.18
CA GLY A 62 -11.61 15.37 -16.45
C GLY A 62 -12.73 14.43 -16.91
N THR A 63 -12.58 13.12 -16.66
CA THR A 63 -13.58 12.09 -17.05
C THR A 63 -14.75 12.02 -16.07
N ILE A 64 -14.60 12.60 -14.87
CA ILE A 64 -15.66 12.73 -13.85
C ILE A 64 -15.80 14.18 -13.38
N THR A 65 -17.00 14.50 -12.85
CA THR A 65 -17.28 15.82 -12.29
C THR A 65 -16.67 15.99 -10.90
N TYR A 66 -16.49 17.25 -10.48
CA TYR A 66 -16.04 17.57 -9.12
C TYR A 66 -16.96 16.98 -8.03
N GLU A 67 -18.28 17.05 -8.23
CA GLU A 67 -19.25 16.49 -7.28
C GLU A 67 -19.13 14.96 -7.19
N ALA A 68 -18.98 14.27 -8.32
CA ALA A 68 -18.78 12.82 -8.33
C ALA A 68 -17.46 12.44 -7.61
N HIS A 69 -16.37 13.16 -7.91
CA HIS A 69 -15.09 12.97 -7.24
C HIS A 69 -15.21 13.14 -5.72
N LYS A 70 -15.88 14.21 -5.27
CA LYS A 70 -16.07 14.53 -3.84
C LYS A 70 -16.91 13.49 -3.12
N VAL A 71 -17.98 13.01 -3.74
CA VAL A 71 -18.83 11.93 -3.18
C VAL A 71 -18.01 10.66 -3.00
N GLU A 72 -17.23 10.26 -4.00
CA GLU A 72 -16.39 9.05 -3.91
C GLU A 72 -15.30 9.19 -2.83
N VAL A 73 -14.63 10.35 -2.73
CA VAL A 73 -13.66 10.62 -1.65
C VAL A 73 -14.31 10.53 -0.27
N THR A 74 -15.54 11.05 -0.13
CA THR A 74 -16.29 10.98 1.14
C THR A 74 -16.59 9.52 1.51
N GLN A 75 -17.08 8.72 0.56
CA GLN A 75 -17.35 7.30 0.79
C GLN A 75 -16.09 6.50 1.14
N ILE A 76 -14.97 6.80 0.48
CA ILE A 76 -13.67 6.18 0.80
C ILE A 76 -13.23 6.58 2.20
N SER A 77 -13.35 7.85 2.56
CA SER A 77 -13.01 8.36 3.90
C SER A 77 -13.84 7.66 4.98
N ASP A 78 -15.14 7.49 4.79
CA ASP A 78 -16.00 6.78 5.74
C ASP A 78 -15.66 5.28 5.83
N ALA A 79 -15.36 4.64 4.70
CA ALA A 79 -14.90 3.25 4.70
C ALA A 79 -13.54 3.08 5.40
N LEU A 80 -12.66 4.09 5.31
CA LEU A 80 -11.39 4.13 6.04
C LEU A 80 -11.61 4.34 7.54
N LYS A 81 -12.55 5.18 7.98
CA LYS A 81 -12.90 5.31 9.41
C LYS A 81 -13.34 3.98 10.00
N GLN A 82 -14.28 3.30 9.33
CA GLN A 82 -14.74 1.97 9.75
C GLN A 82 -13.61 0.93 9.76
N PHE A 83 -12.63 1.08 8.88
CA PHE A 83 -11.44 0.23 8.88
C PHE A 83 -10.54 0.53 10.08
N ILE A 84 -10.26 1.81 10.35
CA ILE A 84 -9.42 2.26 11.47
C ILE A 84 -10.02 1.80 12.80
N ASP A 85 -11.33 1.83 12.96
CA ASP A 85 -12.01 1.35 14.17
C ASP A 85 -11.71 -0.13 14.47
N GLN A 86 -11.42 -0.93 13.45
CA GLN A 86 -11.09 -2.36 13.56
C GLN A 86 -9.61 -2.65 13.83
N LEU A 87 -8.76 -1.62 13.83
CA LEU A 87 -7.34 -1.76 14.16
C LEU A 87 -7.15 -1.96 15.67
N PRO A 88 -6.00 -2.46 16.15
CA PRO A 88 -5.68 -2.41 17.57
C PRO A 88 -5.52 -0.95 18.05
N ASP A 89 -5.86 -0.69 19.31
CA ASP A 89 -5.67 0.66 19.91
C ASP A 89 -4.20 1.01 20.14
N GLU A 90 -3.32 0.01 20.07
CA GLU A 90 -1.88 0.20 20.16
C GLU A 90 -1.35 0.99 18.95
N PRO A 91 -0.33 1.84 19.15
CA PRO A 91 0.27 2.59 18.05
C PRO A 91 0.80 1.66 16.96
N LEU A 92 0.40 1.93 15.72
CA LEU A 92 0.87 1.18 14.56
C LEU A 92 2.33 1.54 14.29
N SER A 93 3.19 0.54 14.24
CA SER A 93 4.58 0.75 13.81
C SER A 93 4.62 1.00 12.29
N VAL A 94 5.19 2.13 11.88
CA VAL A 94 5.58 2.36 10.49
C VAL A 94 6.85 1.59 10.23
N LEU A 95 6.79 0.72 9.22
CA LEU A 95 7.98 0.06 8.70
C LEU A 95 8.84 1.10 7.98
N SER A 96 9.75 1.69 8.74
CA SER A 96 10.83 2.47 8.17
C SER A 96 11.86 1.49 7.61
N LEU A 97 12.18 1.60 6.32
CA LEU A 97 13.34 0.89 5.78
C LEU A 97 14.57 1.31 6.60
N PRO A 98 15.44 0.37 6.97
CA PRO A 98 16.69 0.73 7.62
C PRO A 98 17.45 1.70 6.70
N PRO A 99 18.11 2.72 7.26
CA PRO A 99 18.92 3.63 6.45
C PRO A 99 19.95 2.82 5.68
N LEU A 100 20.11 3.13 4.40
CA LEU A 100 21.15 2.52 3.58
C LEU A 100 22.51 2.73 4.29
N PRO A 101 23.34 1.68 4.43
CA PRO A 101 24.70 1.84 4.94
C PRO A 101 25.41 2.95 4.18
N ALA A 102 26.07 3.85 4.90
CA ALA A 102 26.78 4.99 4.32
C ALA A 102 27.88 4.55 3.32
N ASP A 103 28.34 3.31 3.45
CA ASP A 103 29.48 2.75 2.72
C ASP A 103 29.06 2.00 1.44
N ILE A 104 27.78 1.99 1.06
CA ILE A 104 27.35 1.41 -0.22
C ILE A 104 27.82 2.33 -1.34
N GLN A 105 28.86 1.89 -2.07
CA GLN A 105 29.22 2.50 -3.35
C GLN A 105 28.02 2.42 -4.28
N ARG A 106 27.44 3.58 -4.62
CA ARG A 106 26.43 3.64 -5.67
C ARG A 106 27.14 3.31 -6.99
N PRO A 107 26.65 2.34 -7.77
CA PRO A 107 27.26 2.05 -9.05
C PRO A 107 27.18 3.30 -9.94
N GLU A 108 28.28 3.64 -10.62
CA GLU A 108 28.36 4.81 -11.51
C GLU A 108 27.39 4.70 -12.69
N HIS A 109 26.97 3.48 -13.01
CA HIS A 109 26.01 3.18 -14.05
C HIS A 109 24.86 2.33 -13.50
N PRO A 110 23.63 2.51 -13.99
CA PRO A 110 22.53 1.62 -13.66
C PRO A 110 22.94 0.19 -14.01
N TYR A 111 22.72 -0.75 -13.09
CA TYR A 111 23.03 -2.14 -13.32
C TYR A 111 22.06 -2.69 -14.38
N THR A 112 22.52 -2.78 -15.63
CA THR A 112 21.72 -3.21 -16.80
C THR A 112 21.30 -4.68 -16.74
N GLY A 113 21.73 -5.42 -15.72
CA GLY A 113 21.37 -6.83 -15.49
C GLY A 113 20.10 -7.04 -14.66
N LEU A 114 19.52 -5.99 -14.06
CA LEU A 114 18.22 -6.07 -13.39
C LEU A 114 17.11 -6.12 -14.45
N HIS A 115 16.74 -7.34 -14.83
CA HIS A 115 15.54 -7.60 -15.60
C HIS A 115 14.44 -8.08 -14.65
N TRP A 116 13.21 -7.65 -14.90
CA TRP A 116 12.06 -8.29 -14.29
C TRP A 116 12.05 -9.74 -14.74
N PHE A 117 12.00 -10.69 -13.81
CA PHE A 117 11.92 -12.12 -14.13
C PHE A 117 10.73 -12.34 -15.07
N THR A 118 10.95 -13.04 -16.18
CA THR A 118 9.82 -13.50 -16.99
C THR A 118 9.11 -14.65 -16.26
N ARG A 119 7.90 -14.99 -16.72
CA ARG A 119 7.16 -16.15 -16.19
C ARG A 119 7.96 -17.46 -16.34
N GLU A 120 8.86 -17.54 -17.31
CA GLU A 120 9.71 -18.71 -17.55
C GLU A 120 10.87 -18.80 -16.55
N ASP A 121 11.39 -17.66 -16.10
CA ASP A 121 12.50 -17.57 -15.13
C ASP A 121 12.07 -17.91 -13.70
N ALA A 122 10.77 -17.83 -13.41
CA ALA A 122 10.20 -18.02 -12.08
C ALA A 122 9.14 -19.14 -12.05
N ARG A 123 9.38 -20.24 -12.78
CA ARG A 123 8.47 -21.42 -12.86
C ARG A 123 7.99 -21.95 -11.50
N ILE A 124 8.84 -21.91 -10.48
CA ILE A 124 8.56 -22.33 -9.10
C ILE A 124 7.53 -21.43 -8.38
N PHE A 125 7.41 -20.16 -8.78
CA PHE A 125 6.45 -19.21 -8.19
C PHE A 125 5.12 -19.17 -8.94
N PHE A 126 5.08 -19.56 -10.22
CA PHE A 126 3.88 -19.56 -11.06
C PHE A 126 3.27 -20.97 -11.26
N GLY A 127 3.76 -21.95 -10.51
CA GLY A 127 3.33 -23.35 -10.56
C GLY A 127 1.99 -23.62 -9.86
N ARG A 128 0.89 -23.17 -10.46
CA ARG A 128 -0.41 -23.86 -10.31
C ARG A 128 -0.96 -24.13 -11.70
N GLY A 129 -1.06 -25.41 -12.07
CA GLY A 129 -1.87 -25.89 -13.19
C GLY A 129 -1.15 -26.05 -14.53
N ARG A 130 -0.19 -26.96 -14.63
CA ARG A 130 -0.06 -27.80 -15.83
C ARG A 130 0.07 -29.24 -15.39
N ASP A 131 -1.00 -29.98 -15.62
CA ASP A 131 -1.10 -31.42 -15.46
C ASP A 131 0.09 -32.08 -16.17
N TYR A 132 0.87 -32.86 -15.42
CA TYR A 132 1.77 -33.84 -16.01
C TYR A 132 0.91 -34.95 -16.61
N PRO A 133 1.04 -35.29 -17.92
CA PRO A 133 0.54 -36.58 -18.36
C PRO A 133 1.34 -37.68 -17.63
N PRO A 134 0.70 -38.79 -17.23
CA PRO A 134 1.41 -39.89 -16.59
C PRO A 134 2.46 -40.44 -17.56
N ALA A 135 3.68 -40.61 -17.06
CA ALA A 135 4.74 -41.27 -17.82
C ALA A 135 4.31 -42.72 -18.11
N LEU A 136 4.34 -43.10 -19.38
CA LEU A 136 4.37 -44.49 -19.84
C LEU A 136 5.82 -44.99 -19.82
#